data_AF-A0A416S155-F1
#
_entry.id   AF-A0A416S155-F1
#
_cell.length_a   1.000
_cell.length_b   1.000
_cell.length_c   1.000
_cell.angle_alpha   90.00
_cell.angle_beta   90.00
_cell.angle_gamma   90.00
#
_symmetry.space_group_name_H-M   'P 1'
#
loop_
_entity.id
_entity.type
_entity.pdbx_description
1 polymer ?
#
loop_
_entity_poly.entity_id
_entity_poly.type
_entity_poly.pdbx_seq_one_letter_code
_entity_poly.pdbx_strand_id
1 'polypeptide(L)'
;MINLFEVKETNEMIEKENLDVRTITLGISLMDCIDSNLDKLNRKIYDKITTTARNLVSVGEEIEGEFGIPIVNKRISVTPIALVGAAACRTPEDFVTIAQTLDRAAKEVGVNFLGGYSALVSKGMTTADELLIRSIPQALAVTDFVCSSINLGSTKTGINMDAVKLMGEIIKKTAEASKENNCLGCAKLVVFCNAPDDNPFMAGAFHGVTEADAIINVGVSGPGVVKHALEKVRGENFEVLCETIKKTAFKVTRVGQLVAQEASKRLNIPFGIIDLSLAPTPAIGDSVADILEEIGLEHAGAPGTTAALALLNDQVKKGGVMASSYVGGLSGAFIPVSEDQGMINAVNDGALTIEKLEAMTCVCSVGLDMIAIPGDTKASTISGIIADELAIGMVNQKTTAVRLIPVIGKGVGETVEFGGLLGYAPIMPVNNFSCEAFVNRTGRIPAPIHSFKN
;
A
#
# COMPACT_ATOMS: atom_id res chain seq x y z
N MET A 1 -23.50 -22.51 6.75
CA MET A 1 -24.69 -21.97 7.45
C MET A 1 -24.15 -21.18 8.62
N ILE A 2 -24.27 -19.84 8.61
CA ILE A 2 -23.73 -18.98 9.67
C ILE A 2 -24.64 -19.13 10.89
N ASN A 3 -24.07 -19.38 12.07
CA ASN A 3 -24.84 -19.57 13.30
C ASN A 3 -25.34 -18.21 13.84
N LEU A 4 -26.51 -18.17 14.48
CA LEU A 4 -27.09 -16.96 15.08
C LEU A 4 -26.13 -16.30 16.11
N PHE A 5 -25.31 -17.14 16.75
CA PHE A 5 -24.21 -16.69 17.62
C PHE A 5 -23.09 -15.97 16.85
N GLU A 6 -22.69 -16.49 15.68
CA GLU A 6 -21.66 -15.86 14.83
C GLU A 6 -22.14 -14.52 14.26
N VAL A 7 -23.43 -14.40 13.93
CA VAL A 7 -24.03 -13.12 13.48
C VAL A 7 -23.98 -12.08 14.59
N LYS A 8 -24.39 -12.46 15.81
CA LYS A 8 -24.36 -11.53 16.95
C LYS A 8 -22.93 -11.08 17.28
N GLU A 9 -21.99 -12.02 17.28
CA GLU A 9 -20.58 -11.73 17.54
C GLU A 9 -19.99 -10.82 16.44
N THR A 10 -20.33 -11.06 15.17
CA THR A 10 -19.90 -10.21 14.06
C THR A 10 -20.45 -8.78 14.22
N ASN A 11 -21.72 -8.62 14.60
CA ASN A 11 -22.29 -7.31 14.86
C ASN A 11 -21.62 -6.60 16.04
N GLU A 12 -21.25 -7.32 17.10
CA GLU A 12 -20.48 -6.75 18.22
C GLU A 12 -19.10 -6.26 17.75
N MET A 13 -18.41 -7.01 16.88
CA MET A 13 -17.12 -6.59 16.30
C MET A 13 -17.25 -5.31 15.45
N ILE A 14 -18.34 -5.17 14.69
CA ILE A 14 -18.60 -3.99 13.87
C ILE A 14 -18.90 -2.77 14.74
N GLU A 15 -19.86 -2.88 15.66
CA GLU A 15 -20.35 -1.73 16.44
C GLU A 15 -19.39 -1.26 17.53
N LYS A 16 -18.62 -2.18 18.12
CA LYS A 16 -17.81 -1.89 19.32
C LYS A 16 -16.31 -2.00 19.11
N GLU A 17 -15.86 -2.72 18.09
CA GLU A 17 -14.45 -3.07 17.88
C GLU A 17 -13.90 -2.54 16.55
N ASN A 18 -14.65 -1.67 15.87
CA ASN A 18 -14.29 -1.01 14.60
C ASN A 18 -13.91 -2.01 13.49
N LEU A 19 -14.64 -3.13 13.36
CA LEU A 19 -14.49 -4.02 12.21
C LEU A 19 -15.02 -3.35 10.94
N ASP A 20 -14.16 -3.20 9.93
CA ASP A 20 -14.52 -2.65 8.64
C ASP A 20 -13.94 -3.41 7.44
N VAL A 21 -14.52 -3.16 6.28
CA VAL A 21 -13.89 -3.46 4.99
C VAL A 21 -13.19 -2.20 4.50
N ARG A 22 -11.86 -2.20 4.64
CA ARG A 22 -11.01 -1.07 4.22
C ARG A 22 -11.22 -0.69 2.76
N THR A 23 -11.38 -1.68 1.88
CA THR A 23 -11.56 -1.40 0.44
C THR A 23 -12.24 -2.53 -0.33
N ILE A 24 -13.05 -2.14 -1.32
CA ILE A 24 -13.34 -2.95 -2.51
C ILE A 24 -12.56 -2.30 -3.67
N THR A 25 -11.64 -3.05 -4.26
CA THR A 25 -10.81 -2.60 -5.39
C THR A 25 -11.15 -3.38 -6.64
N LEU A 26 -11.60 -2.67 -7.67
CA LEU A 26 -11.84 -3.22 -9.00
C LEU A 26 -10.57 -3.09 -9.85
N GLY A 27 -9.94 -4.21 -10.16
CA GLY A 27 -8.87 -4.29 -11.14
C GLY A 27 -9.43 -4.33 -12.56
N ILE A 28 -8.88 -3.53 -13.48
CA ILE A 28 -9.32 -3.42 -14.88
C ILE A 28 -8.11 -3.52 -15.82
N SER A 29 -8.15 -4.48 -16.74
CA SER A 29 -7.17 -4.59 -17.82
C SER A 29 -7.39 -3.49 -18.85
N LEU A 30 -6.32 -2.79 -19.25
CA LEU A 30 -6.34 -1.76 -20.29
C LEU A 30 -5.63 -2.21 -21.57
N MET A 31 -5.30 -3.50 -21.71
CA MET A 31 -4.54 -4.02 -22.84
C MET A 31 -5.27 -3.84 -24.19
N ASP A 32 -6.60 -3.92 -24.19
CA ASP A 32 -7.46 -3.65 -25.35
C ASP A 32 -7.65 -2.15 -25.65
N CYS A 33 -7.25 -1.28 -24.73
CA CYS A 33 -7.30 0.17 -24.91
C CYS A 33 -6.12 0.69 -25.75
N ILE A 34 -5.06 -0.10 -25.91
CA ILE A 34 -3.84 0.28 -26.61
C ILE A 34 -4.17 0.78 -28.03
N ASP A 35 -3.61 1.93 -28.37
CA ASP A 35 -3.73 2.58 -29.67
C ASP A 35 -2.46 3.40 -29.93
N SER A 36 -2.06 3.56 -31.19
CA SER A 36 -0.90 4.40 -31.53
C SER A 36 -1.24 5.89 -31.53
N ASN A 37 -2.53 6.25 -31.56
CA ASN A 37 -3.01 7.61 -31.43
C ASN A 37 -3.40 7.89 -29.96
N LEU A 38 -2.76 8.89 -29.36
CA LEU A 38 -2.93 9.25 -27.94
C LEU A 38 -4.37 9.64 -27.58
N ASP A 39 -5.07 10.38 -28.45
CA ASP A 39 -6.46 10.79 -28.19
C ASP A 39 -7.41 9.58 -28.18
N LYS A 40 -7.22 8.64 -29.10
CA LYS A 40 -7.98 7.39 -29.15
C LYS A 40 -7.68 6.51 -27.95
N LEU A 41 -6.41 6.42 -27.55
CA LEU A 41 -5.98 5.71 -26.35
C LEU A 41 -6.68 6.27 -25.10
N ASN A 42 -6.61 7.59 -24.89
CA ASN A 42 -7.27 8.28 -23.78
C ASN A 42 -8.79 8.05 -23.79
N ARG A 43 -9.44 8.14 -24.96
CA ARG A 43 -10.88 7.87 -25.05
C ARG A 43 -11.22 6.43 -24.67
N LYS A 44 -10.50 5.44 -25.19
CA LYS A 44 -10.72 4.01 -24.87
C LYS A 44 -10.53 3.72 -23.38
N ILE A 45 -9.48 4.29 -22.76
CA ILE A 45 -9.23 4.15 -21.31
C ILE A 45 -10.41 4.70 -20.51
N TYR A 46 -10.84 5.94 -20.83
CA TYR A 46 -11.96 6.58 -20.15
C TYR A 46 -13.24 5.73 -20.28
N ASP A 47 -13.62 5.40 -21.52
CA ASP A 47 -14.84 4.65 -21.82
C ASP A 47 -14.84 3.28 -21.12
N LYS A 48 -13.70 2.57 -21.11
CA LYS A 48 -13.60 1.26 -20.46
C LYS A 48 -13.75 1.36 -18.95
N ILE A 49 -13.05 2.29 -18.30
CA ILE A 49 -13.11 2.43 -16.84
C ILE A 49 -14.52 2.85 -16.41
N THR A 50 -15.10 3.88 -17.04
CA THR A 50 -16.43 4.38 -16.65
C THR A 50 -17.52 3.36 -16.94
N THR A 51 -17.38 2.52 -17.97
CA THR A 51 -18.35 1.46 -18.28
C THR A 51 -18.26 0.31 -17.28
N THR A 52 -17.06 -0.22 -17.05
CA THR A 52 -16.84 -1.40 -16.19
C THR A 52 -17.12 -1.08 -14.72
N ALA A 53 -16.74 0.11 -14.26
CA ALA A 53 -16.86 0.51 -12.86
C ALA A 53 -18.16 1.26 -12.52
N ARG A 54 -19.07 1.46 -13.48
CA ARG A 54 -20.28 2.32 -13.35
C ARG A 54 -21.12 2.10 -12.07
N ASN A 55 -21.19 0.85 -11.59
CA ASN A 55 -22.01 0.45 -10.45
C ASN A 55 -21.18 0.13 -9.20
N LEU A 56 -19.85 0.33 -9.24
CA LEU A 56 -18.95 -0.09 -8.16
C LEU A 56 -19.30 0.58 -6.83
N VAL A 57 -19.53 1.89 -6.85
CA VAL A 57 -19.83 2.67 -5.64
C VAL A 57 -21.21 2.32 -5.11
N SER A 58 -22.24 2.33 -5.96
CA SER A 58 -23.61 2.02 -5.56
C SER A 58 -23.74 0.61 -4.99
N VAL A 59 -23.11 -0.39 -5.63
CA VAL A 59 -23.10 -1.77 -5.11
C VAL A 59 -22.38 -1.85 -3.77
N GLY A 60 -21.28 -1.11 -3.60
CA GLY A 60 -20.59 -1.02 -2.31
C GLY A 60 -21.49 -0.46 -1.21
N GLU A 61 -22.23 0.61 -1.49
CA GLU A 61 -23.18 1.23 -0.53
C GLU A 61 -24.38 0.31 -0.23
N GLU A 62 -24.90 -0.42 -1.22
CA GLU A 62 -25.97 -1.40 -1.01
C GLU A 62 -25.53 -2.55 -0.10
N ILE A 63 -24.30 -3.06 -0.28
CA ILE A 63 -23.74 -4.12 0.57
C ILE A 63 -23.56 -3.60 1.99
N GLU A 64 -23.03 -2.38 2.15
CA GLU A 64 -22.88 -1.72 3.44
C GLU A 64 -24.22 -1.57 4.17
N GLY A 65 -25.27 -1.15 3.47
CA GLY A 65 -26.61 -1.01 4.04
C GLY A 65 -27.29 -2.35 4.39
N GLU A 66 -27.06 -3.41 3.61
CA GLU A 66 -27.68 -4.72 3.83
C GLU A 66 -27.01 -5.52 4.96
N PHE A 67 -25.67 -5.50 5.00
CA PHE A 67 -24.90 -6.29 5.97
C PHE A 67 -24.49 -5.48 7.20
N GLY A 68 -24.68 -4.15 7.20
CA GLY A 68 -24.27 -3.27 8.28
C GLY A 68 -22.75 -3.19 8.46
N ILE A 69 -21.96 -3.65 7.48
CA ILE A 69 -20.49 -3.64 7.52
C ILE A 69 -20.01 -2.39 6.79
N PRO A 70 -19.30 -1.45 7.45
CA PRO A 70 -18.81 -0.25 6.80
C PRO A 70 -17.76 -0.61 5.72
N ILE A 71 -17.92 -0.05 4.52
CA ILE A 71 -16.96 -0.19 3.42
C ILE A 71 -16.30 1.16 3.19
N VAL A 72 -15.09 1.33 3.74
CA VAL A 72 -14.42 2.63 3.84
C VAL A 72 -14.06 3.20 2.46
N ASN A 73 -13.58 2.35 1.55
CA ASN A 73 -13.16 2.79 0.23
C ASN A 73 -13.68 1.91 -0.91
N LYS A 74 -13.92 2.56 -2.03
CA LYS A 74 -14.17 1.93 -3.33
C LYS A 74 -13.10 2.46 -4.28
N ARG A 75 -12.29 1.56 -4.87
CA ARG A 75 -11.06 1.90 -5.59
C ARG A 75 -10.97 1.19 -6.92
N ILE A 76 -10.12 1.71 -7.80
CA ILE A 76 -9.80 1.07 -9.09
C ILE A 76 -8.30 0.86 -9.17
N SER A 77 -7.87 -0.28 -9.70
CA SER A 77 -6.50 -0.47 -10.17
C SER A 77 -6.52 -0.80 -11.66
N VAL A 78 -5.54 -0.30 -12.41
CA VAL A 78 -5.44 -0.55 -13.86
C VAL A 78 -4.09 -1.14 -14.24
N THR A 79 -4.02 -1.70 -15.45
CA THR A 79 -2.76 -2.17 -16.04
C THR A 79 -1.68 -1.10 -15.94
N PRO A 80 -0.43 -1.44 -15.58
CA PRO A 80 0.68 -0.50 -15.53
C PRO A 80 0.72 0.39 -16.79
N ILE A 81 0.49 1.69 -16.59
CA ILE A 81 0.34 2.65 -17.69
C ILE A 81 1.59 2.73 -18.58
N ALA A 82 2.77 2.36 -18.08
CA ALA A 82 3.97 2.28 -18.91
C ALA A 82 3.79 1.31 -20.10
N LEU A 83 3.08 0.20 -19.89
CA LEU A 83 2.78 -0.79 -20.94
C LEU A 83 1.73 -0.26 -21.91
N VAL A 84 0.68 0.36 -21.38
CA VAL A 84 -0.47 0.85 -22.16
C VAL A 84 -0.08 2.06 -23.02
N GLY A 85 0.67 2.99 -22.43
CA GLY A 85 1.15 4.21 -23.07
C GLY A 85 2.30 4.00 -24.05
N ALA A 86 3.01 2.86 -24.00
CA ALA A 86 4.20 2.61 -24.83
C ALA A 86 3.96 2.74 -26.34
N ALA A 87 2.73 2.48 -26.82
CA ALA A 87 2.38 2.57 -28.22
C ALA A 87 2.23 4.02 -28.73
N ALA A 88 1.79 4.95 -27.88
CA ALA A 88 1.42 6.31 -28.25
C ALA A 88 2.35 7.39 -27.68
N CYS A 89 2.83 7.23 -26.44
CA CYS A 89 3.55 8.27 -25.72
C CYS A 89 4.99 8.40 -26.23
N ARG A 90 5.43 9.63 -26.47
CA ARG A 90 6.79 9.99 -26.91
C ARG A 90 7.48 10.96 -25.95
N THR A 91 6.71 11.61 -25.08
CA THR A 91 7.17 12.58 -24.08
C THR A 91 6.57 12.28 -22.69
N PRO A 92 7.15 12.79 -21.60
CA PRO A 92 6.53 12.70 -20.28
C PRO A 92 5.14 13.35 -20.24
N GLU A 93 4.94 14.45 -20.97
CA GLU A 93 3.68 15.18 -21.04
C GLU A 93 2.55 14.33 -21.65
N ASP A 94 2.86 13.45 -22.61
CA ASP A 94 1.88 12.51 -23.16
C ASP A 94 1.32 11.59 -22.06
N PHE A 95 2.18 11.09 -21.17
CA PHE A 95 1.75 10.28 -20.02
C PHE A 95 0.92 11.08 -19.01
N VAL A 96 1.21 12.38 -18.83
CA VAL A 96 0.38 13.27 -18.01
C VAL A 96 -1.05 13.35 -18.54
N THR A 97 -1.26 13.33 -19.86
CA THR A 97 -2.63 13.30 -20.43
C THR A 97 -3.39 12.01 -20.09
N ILE A 98 -2.68 10.88 -19.99
CA ILE A 98 -3.25 9.62 -19.53
C ILE A 98 -3.61 9.73 -18.04
N ALA A 99 -2.74 10.30 -17.20
CA ALA A 99 -3.03 10.53 -15.79
C ALA A 99 -4.30 11.39 -15.60
N GLN A 100 -4.42 12.49 -16.35
CA GLN A 100 -5.63 13.33 -16.34
C GLN A 100 -6.88 12.56 -16.80
N THR A 101 -6.73 11.63 -17.74
CA THR A 101 -7.84 10.78 -18.21
C THR A 101 -8.28 9.79 -17.13
N LEU A 102 -7.33 9.16 -16.42
CA LEU A 102 -7.62 8.30 -15.28
C LEU A 102 -8.32 9.07 -14.16
N ASP A 103 -7.84 10.29 -13.86
CA ASP A 103 -8.43 11.15 -12.83
C ASP A 103 -9.87 11.55 -13.17
N ARG A 104 -10.14 11.91 -14.44
CA ARG A 104 -11.50 12.17 -14.92
C ARG A 104 -12.40 10.94 -14.80
N ALA A 105 -11.91 9.75 -15.16
CA ALA A 105 -12.68 8.51 -15.03
C ALA A 105 -12.96 8.17 -13.55
N ALA A 106 -11.98 8.38 -12.66
CA ALA A 106 -12.16 8.18 -11.23
C ALA A 106 -13.23 9.12 -10.65
N LYS A 107 -13.20 10.40 -11.04
CA LYS A 107 -14.21 11.41 -10.67
C LYS A 107 -15.61 11.06 -11.15
N GLU A 108 -15.75 10.61 -12.40
CA GLU A 108 -17.02 10.23 -13.00
C GLU A 108 -17.66 9.04 -12.27
N VAL A 109 -16.85 8.03 -11.92
CA VAL A 109 -17.34 6.83 -11.22
C VAL A 109 -17.56 7.10 -9.72
N GLY A 110 -16.90 8.09 -9.15
CA GLY A 110 -17.00 8.45 -7.72
C GLY A 110 -16.12 7.58 -6.80
N VAL A 111 -15.01 7.04 -7.30
CA VAL A 111 -14.08 6.23 -6.49
C VAL A 111 -13.07 7.10 -5.72
N ASN A 112 -12.54 6.57 -4.60
CA ASN A 112 -11.63 7.32 -3.74
C ASN A 112 -10.23 7.47 -4.34
N PHE A 113 -9.73 6.43 -5.01
CA PHE A 113 -8.38 6.40 -5.60
C PHE A 113 -8.33 5.47 -6.81
N LEU A 114 -7.44 5.80 -7.74
CA LEU A 114 -7.13 4.99 -8.91
C LEU A 114 -5.63 4.74 -9.01
N GLY A 115 -5.23 3.48 -8.85
CA GLY A 115 -3.84 3.02 -8.96
C GLY A 115 -3.54 2.39 -10.32
N GLY A 116 -2.27 2.27 -10.65
CA GLY A 116 -1.83 1.68 -11.92
C GLY A 116 -1.04 2.64 -12.80
N TYR A 117 -0.86 3.90 -12.37
CA TYR A 117 0.12 4.81 -12.98
C TYR A 117 1.55 4.37 -12.66
N SER A 118 1.93 3.23 -13.25
CA SER A 118 2.96 2.35 -12.73
C SER A 118 3.88 1.85 -13.83
N ALA A 119 5.08 1.45 -13.43
CA ALA A 119 6.09 0.81 -14.27
C ALA A 119 6.79 -0.32 -13.50
N LEU A 120 7.17 -1.38 -14.21
CA LEU A 120 7.80 -2.58 -13.65
C LEU A 120 9.21 -2.73 -14.24
N VAL A 121 10.22 -2.21 -13.53
CA VAL A 121 11.56 -1.94 -14.11
C VAL A 121 12.70 -2.71 -13.43
N SER A 122 12.40 -3.86 -12.83
CA SER A 122 13.37 -4.63 -12.02
C SER A 122 14.60 -5.12 -12.78
N LYS A 123 14.50 -5.27 -14.12
CA LYS A 123 15.61 -5.74 -14.98
C LYS A 123 16.25 -4.65 -15.84
N GLY A 124 15.68 -3.44 -15.82
CA GLY A 124 16.02 -2.35 -16.73
C GLY A 124 14.77 -1.52 -17.04
N MET A 125 14.97 -0.34 -17.63
CA MET A 125 13.89 0.56 -18.07
C MET A 125 13.85 0.57 -19.59
N THR A 126 12.66 0.44 -20.17
CA THR A 126 12.42 0.84 -21.56
C THR A 126 12.27 2.35 -21.65
N THR A 127 12.28 2.90 -22.87
CA THR A 127 12.01 4.32 -23.07
C THR A 127 10.64 4.74 -22.52
N ALA A 128 9.62 3.90 -22.67
CA ALA A 128 8.27 4.18 -22.15
C ALA A 128 8.27 4.22 -20.62
N ASP A 129 8.97 3.28 -19.96
CA ASP A 129 9.09 3.26 -18.50
C ASP A 129 9.75 4.54 -17.96
N GLU A 130 10.86 4.96 -18.58
CA GLU A 130 11.57 6.17 -18.17
C GLU A 130 10.72 7.43 -18.37
N LEU A 131 10.02 7.54 -19.50
CA LEU A 131 9.10 8.65 -19.76
C LEU A 131 7.95 8.70 -18.75
N LEU A 132 7.35 7.56 -18.41
CA LEU A 132 6.33 7.49 -17.36
C LEU A 132 6.92 7.93 -16.01
N ILE A 133 8.06 7.38 -15.59
CA ILE A 133 8.68 7.73 -14.30
C ILE A 133 8.97 9.23 -14.22
N ARG A 134 9.47 9.83 -15.30
CA ARG A 134 9.76 11.27 -15.37
C ARG A 134 8.51 12.16 -15.35
N SER A 135 7.36 11.64 -15.78
CA SER A 135 6.09 12.37 -15.77
C SER A 135 5.43 12.44 -14.38
N ILE A 136 5.81 11.55 -13.45
CA ILE A 136 5.18 11.41 -12.13
C ILE A 136 5.02 12.74 -11.37
N PRO A 137 6.06 13.60 -11.25
CA PRO A 137 5.94 14.84 -10.49
C PRO A 137 4.81 15.74 -10.99
N GLN A 138 4.69 15.89 -12.32
CA GLN A 138 3.63 16.68 -12.92
C GLN A 138 2.28 15.97 -12.85
N ALA A 139 2.23 14.68 -13.17
CA ALA A 139 1.01 13.88 -13.16
C ALA A 139 0.32 13.91 -11.78
N LEU A 140 1.07 13.71 -10.70
CA LEU A 140 0.51 13.69 -9.34
C LEU A 140 0.18 15.09 -8.79
N ALA A 141 0.75 16.16 -9.37
CA ALA A 141 0.44 17.54 -9.02
C ALA A 141 -0.84 18.06 -9.71
N VAL A 142 -1.20 17.52 -10.88
CA VAL A 142 -2.38 17.95 -11.66
C VAL A 142 -3.56 16.99 -11.58
N THR A 143 -3.47 15.94 -10.75
CA THR A 143 -4.52 14.95 -10.53
C THR A 143 -4.81 14.81 -9.05
N ASP A 144 -6.04 14.45 -8.70
CA ASP A 144 -6.48 14.33 -7.32
C ASP A 144 -6.39 12.88 -6.84
N PHE A 145 -6.95 11.95 -7.61
CA PHE A 145 -7.16 10.55 -7.19
C PHE A 145 -6.17 9.54 -7.75
N VAL A 146 -5.33 9.93 -8.71
CA VAL A 146 -4.37 9.01 -9.33
C VAL A 146 -3.21 8.74 -8.37
N CYS A 147 -2.90 7.45 -8.23
CA CYS A 147 -1.79 6.92 -7.46
C CYS A 147 -0.77 6.26 -8.40
N SER A 148 0.52 6.40 -8.05
CA SER A 148 1.64 5.88 -8.84
C SER A 148 2.48 4.90 -8.04
N SER A 149 2.91 3.82 -8.69
CA SER A 149 3.77 2.82 -8.08
C SER A 149 4.84 2.29 -9.03
N ILE A 150 6.09 2.20 -8.59
CA ILE A 150 7.19 1.74 -9.44
C ILE A 150 7.93 0.58 -8.80
N ASN A 151 7.94 -0.59 -9.46
CA ASN A 151 8.66 -1.76 -8.98
C ASN A 151 10.09 -1.79 -9.52
N LEU A 152 11.08 -1.56 -8.65
CA LEU A 152 12.49 -1.40 -9.02
C LEU A 152 13.32 -2.66 -8.82
N GLY A 153 12.80 -3.64 -8.08
CA GLY A 153 13.54 -4.83 -7.70
C GLY A 153 12.66 -6.07 -7.67
N SER A 154 13.31 -7.23 -7.73
CA SER A 154 12.69 -8.49 -7.34
C SER A 154 13.74 -9.46 -6.85
N THR A 155 13.35 -10.43 -6.03
CA THR A 155 14.27 -11.49 -5.58
C THR A 155 14.87 -12.27 -6.75
N LYS A 156 14.11 -12.46 -7.83
CA LYS A 156 14.58 -13.19 -9.02
C LYS A 156 15.60 -12.41 -9.85
N THR A 157 15.62 -11.08 -9.72
CA THR A 157 16.37 -10.20 -10.63
C THR A 157 17.41 -9.36 -9.92
N GLY A 158 17.30 -9.20 -8.61
CA GLY A 158 18.03 -8.17 -7.90
C GLY A 158 17.38 -6.79 -8.05
N ILE A 159 18.15 -5.74 -7.81
CA ILE A 159 17.68 -4.35 -7.73
C ILE A 159 18.26 -3.52 -8.87
N ASN A 160 17.40 -2.82 -9.61
CA ASN A 160 17.80 -1.87 -10.63
C ASN A 160 18.21 -0.53 -9.99
N MET A 161 19.52 -0.32 -9.79
CA MET A 161 20.04 0.87 -9.12
C MET A 161 19.94 2.14 -9.97
N ASP A 162 19.86 2.01 -11.30
CA ASP A 162 19.58 3.15 -12.18
C ASP A 162 18.19 3.73 -11.89
N ALA A 163 17.21 2.84 -11.73
CA ALA A 163 15.85 3.24 -11.40
C ALA A 163 15.73 3.71 -9.93
N VAL A 164 16.48 3.13 -8.98
CA VAL A 164 16.55 3.62 -7.58
C VAL A 164 17.10 5.04 -7.51
N LYS A 165 18.17 5.33 -8.25
CA LYS A 165 18.73 6.69 -8.35
C LYS A 165 17.70 7.66 -8.92
N LEU A 166 17.07 7.29 -10.04
CA LEU A 166 16.03 8.11 -10.66
C LEU A 166 14.85 8.36 -9.70
N MET A 167 14.39 7.34 -8.98
CA MET A 167 13.26 7.49 -8.06
C MET A 167 13.55 8.41 -6.87
N GLY A 168 14.79 8.46 -6.36
CA GLY A 168 15.14 9.45 -5.33
C GLY A 168 15.02 10.89 -5.82
N GLU A 169 15.37 11.15 -7.08
CA GLU A 169 15.16 12.45 -7.72
C GLU A 169 13.68 12.73 -7.97
N ILE A 170 12.92 11.73 -8.44
CA ILE A 170 11.49 11.86 -8.73
C ILE A 170 10.69 12.13 -7.46
N ILE A 171 10.94 11.42 -6.36
CA ILE A 171 10.25 11.67 -5.08
C ILE A 171 10.49 13.12 -4.64
N LYS A 172 11.73 13.61 -4.70
CA LYS A 172 12.04 15.01 -4.36
C LYS A 172 11.32 16.00 -5.27
N LYS A 173 11.32 15.78 -6.59
CA LYS A 173 10.61 16.64 -7.55
C LYS A 173 9.10 16.60 -7.35
N THR A 174 8.53 15.45 -6.98
CA THR A 174 7.10 15.30 -6.68
C THR A 174 6.73 16.11 -5.42
N ALA A 175 7.59 16.10 -4.39
CA ALA A 175 7.41 16.93 -3.20
C ALA A 175 7.43 18.42 -3.54
N GLU A 176 8.38 18.85 -4.39
CA GLU A 176 8.49 20.23 -4.87
C GLU A 176 7.28 20.66 -5.71
N ALA A 177 6.81 19.80 -6.62
CA ALA A 177 5.67 20.05 -7.50
C ALA A 177 4.34 20.15 -6.73
N SER A 178 4.25 19.52 -5.56
CA SER A 178 3.05 19.51 -4.70
C SER A 178 3.24 20.25 -3.37
N LYS A 179 4.27 21.11 -3.26
CA LYS A 179 4.61 21.85 -2.02
C LYS A 179 3.46 22.69 -1.47
N GLU A 180 2.63 23.27 -2.35
CA GLU A 180 1.49 24.12 -1.97
C GLU A 180 0.35 23.31 -1.34
N ASN A 181 0.39 21.98 -1.47
CA ASN A 181 -0.56 21.05 -0.88
C ASN A 181 0.16 20.05 0.04
N ASN A 182 1.02 20.56 0.93
CA ASN A 182 1.74 19.76 1.93
C ASN A 182 2.52 18.56 1.34
N CYS A 183 3.02 18.67 0.11
CA CYS A 183 3.73 17.60 -0.59
C CYS A 183 2.89 16.32 -0.79
N LEU A 184 1.55 16.44 -0.86
CA LEU A 184 0.60 15.33 -0.97
C LEU A 184 0.87 14.39 -2.17
N GLY A 185 1.52 14.88 -3.22
CA GLY A 185 1.93 14.03 -4.35
C GLY A 185 2.77 12.84 -3.90
N CYS A 186 3.64 13.01 -2.90
CA CYS A 186 4.46 11.91 -2.35
C CYS A 186 3.63 10.90 -1.55
N ALA A 187 2.50 11.29 -0.97
CA ALA A 187 1.59 10.34 -0.32
C ALA A 187 0.90 9.40 -1.32
N LYS A 188 0.86 9.79 -2.60
CA LYS A 188 0.30 9.03 -3.73
C LYS A 188 1.35 8.31 -4.57
N LEU A 189 2.61 8.27 -4.11
CA LEU A 189 3.73 7.66 -4.82
C LEU A 189 4.42 6.61 -3.95
N VAL A 190 4.53 5.38 -4.44
CA VAL A 190 5.23 4.30 -3.72
C VAL A 190 6.22 3.57 -4.62
N VAL A 191 7.32 3.15 -4.04
CA VAL A 191 8.38 2.38 -4.70
C VAL A 191 8.38 0.96 -4.15
N PHE A 192 8.51 -0.06 -5.01
CA PHE A 192 8.44 -1.46 -4.60
C PHE A 192 9.69 -2.29 -4.94
N CYS A 193 9.90 -3.33 -4.13
CA CYS A 193 10.53 -4.59 -4.51
C CYS A 193 9.49 -5.71 -4.44
N ASN A 194 9.51 -6.64 -5.39
CA ASN A 194 8.57 -7.79 -5.42
C ASN A 194 7.09 -7.37 -5.36
N ALA A 195 6.70 -6.33 -6.08
CA ALA A 195 5.29 -5.93 -6.12
C ALA A 195 4.39 -7.07 -6.63
N PRO A 196 3.28 -7.40 -5.93
CA PRO A 196 2.32 -8.39 -6.39
C PRO A 196 1.39 -7.82 -7.45
N ASP A 197 0.90 -8.69 -8.32
CA ASP A 197 0.09 -8.35 -9.49
C ASP A 197 -1.39 -8.01 -9.15
N ASP A 198 -1.83 -8.35 -7.94
CA ASP A 198 -3.23 -8.31 -7.49
C ASP A 198 -3.44 -7.41 -6.25
N ASN A 199 -2.50 -6.51 -5.97
CA ASN A 199 -2.49 -5.70 -4.75
C ASN A 199 -3.66 -4.69 -4.69
N PRO A 200 -4.56 -4.74 -3.68
CA PRO A 200 -5.62 -3.75 -3.50
C PRO A 200 -5.16 -2.50 -2.73
N PHE A 201 -3.93 -2.48 -2.21
CA PHE A 201 -3.40 -1.39 -1.37
C PHE A 201 -3.00 -0.15 -2.16
N MET A 202 -3.53 1.02 -1.79
CA MET A 202 -3.11 2.32 -2.35
C MET A 202 -2.01 2.97 -1.48
N ALA A 203 -1.03 3.66 -2.06
CA ALA A 203 -0.90 4.07 -3.46
C ALA A 203 -0.35 2.99 -4.43
N GLY A 204 -0.13 1.77 -3.94
CA GLY A 204 0.63 0.74 -4.64
C GLY A 204 -0.07 -0.06 -5.71
N ALA A 205 -1.40 -0.07 -5.71
CA ALA A 205 -2.20 -0.98 -6.51
C ALA A 205 -1.99 -0.78 -8.02
N PHE A 206 -1.87 -1.87 -8.75
CA PHE A 206 -1.99 -1.94 -10.20
C PHE A 206 -2.67 -3.27 -10.54
N HIS A 207 -3.19 -3.39 -11.77
CA HIS A 207 -3.81 -4.62 -12.26
C HIS A 207 -2.81 -5.38 -13.14
N GLY A 208 -2.22 -6.44 -12.62
CA GLY A 208 -1.17 -7.20 -13.30
C GLY A 208 -1.62 -7.78 -14.63
N VAL A 209 -0.68 -7.97 -15.55
CA VAL A 209 -0.96 -8.51 -16.90
C VAL A 209 -1.34 -10.00 -16.90
N THR A 210 -1.16 -10.68 -15.77
CA THR A 210 -1.54 -12.08 -15.56
C THR A 210 -2.97 -12.25 -15.09
N GLU A 211 -3.63 -11.15 -14.70
CA GLU A 211 -5.01 -11.17 -14.22
C GLU A 211 -6.04 -11.21 -15.36
N ALA A 212 -7.29 -11.49 -15.01
CA ALA A 212 -8.42 -11.44 -15.95
C ALA A 212 -8.74 -10.01 -16.41
N ASP A 213 -9.71 -9.83 -17.31
CA ASP A 213 -10.06 -8.50 -17.83
C ASP A 213 -10.59 -7.54 -16.75
N ALA A 214 -11.32 -8.07 -15.77
CA ALA A 214 -11.74 -7.34 -14.58
C ALA A 214 -11.83 -8.28 -13.38
N ILE A 215 -11.43 -7.82 -12.18
CA ILE A 215 -11.42 -8.61 -10.95
C ILE A 215 -11.78 -7.73 -9.73
N ILE A 216 -12.51 -8.30 -8.77
CA ILE A 216 -12.78 -7.68 -7.47
C ILE A 216 -11.83 -8.23 -6.41
N ASN A 217 -11.01 -7.35 -5.85
CA ASN A 217 -10.15 -7.61 -4.69
C ASN A 217 -10.71 -6.87 -3.48
N VAL A 218 -10.65 -7.48 -2.29
CA VAL A 218 -11.17 -6.87 -1.06
C VAL A 218 -10.08 -6.83 0.00
N GLY A 219 -9.91 -5.68 0.64
CA GLY A 219 -9.07 -5.53 1.82
C GLY A 219 -9.93 -5.35 3.05
N VAL A 220 -9.68 -6.14 4.08
CA VAL A 220 -10.31 -6.00 5.40
C VAL A 220 -9.42 -5.18 6.33
N SER A 221 -10.01 -4.53 7.32
CA SER A 221 -9.29 -4.00 8.48
C SER A 221 -9.83 -4.62 9.77
N GLY A 222 -9.07 -4.49 10.84
CA GLY A 222 -9.46 -4.93 12.18
C GLY A 222 -8.40 -4.84 13.28
N PRO A 223 -7.44 -3.89 13.28
CA PRO A 223 -6.58 -3.71 14.44
C PRO A 223 -7.35 -3.57 15.76
N GLY A 224 -8.43 -2.78 15.80
CA GLY A 224 -9.28 -2.62 16.99
C GLY A 224 -9.84 -3.95 17.53
N VAL A 225 -10.33 -4.82 16.64
CA VAL A 225 -10.83 -6.17 16.97
C VAL A 225 -9.74 -7.04 17.59
N VAL A 226 -8.53 -7.01 17.03
CA VAL A 226 -7.40 -7.79 17.54
C VAL A 226 -6.96 -7.27 18.90
N LYS A 227 -6.84 -5.94 19.07
CA LYS A 227 -6.51 -5.31 20.34
C LYS A 227 -7.51 -5.71 21.43
N HIS A 228 -8.81 -5.56 21.17
CA HIS A 228 -9.85 -5.89 22.14
C HIS A 228 -9.88 -7.38 22.50
N ALA A 229 -9.56 -8.26 21.56
CA ALA A 229 -9.40 -9.68 21.84
C ALA A 229 -8.22 -9.97 22.78
N LEU A 230 -7.12 -9.22 22.64
CA LEU A 230 -5.92 -9.37 23.48
C LEU A 230 -6.11 -8.85 24.90
N GLU A 231 -6.93 -7.80 25.10
CA GLU A 231 -7.26 -7.27 26.44
C GLU A 231 -7.83 -8.36 27.38
N LYS A 232 -8.50 -9.37 26.81
CA LYS A 232 -9.13 -10.48 27.53
C LYS A 232 -8.14 -11.57 27.96
N VAL A 233 -6.91 -11.54 27.44
CA VAL A 233 -5.85 -12.55 27.69
C VAL A 233 -4.55 -11.92 28.18
N ARG A 234 -4.61 -10.74 28.82
CA ARG A 234 -3.45 -10.09 29.45
C ARG A 234 -2.77 -11.01 30.45
N GLY A 235 -1.45 -11.17 30.31
CA GLY A 235 -0.62 -11.99 31.20
C GLY A 235 -0.67 -13.49 30.93
N GLU A 236 -1.49 -13.95 29.96
CA GLU A 236 -1.48 -15.34 29.51
C GLU A 236 -0.20 -15.66 28.71
N ASN A 237 0.05 -16.95 28.50
CA ASN A 237 1.21 -17.41 27.75
C ASN A 237 1.07 -17.17 26.23
N PHE A 238 2.18 -17.31 25.50
CA PHE A 238 2.19 -17.11 24.04
C PHE A 238 1.30 -18.08 23.25
N GLU A 239 0.99 -19.27 23.79
CA GLU A 239 0.09 -20.21 23.11
C GLU A 239 -1.33 -19.64 23.07
N VAL A 240 -1.84 -19.18 24.21
CA VAL A 240 -3.17 -18.56 24.32
C VAL A 240 -3.23 -17.25 23.53
N LEU A 241 -2.19 -16.42 23.61
CA LEU A 241 -2.09 -15.17 22.85
C LEU A 241 -2.11 -15.43 21.33
N CYS A 242 -1.31 -16.37 20.83
CA CYS A 242 -1.24 -16.68 19.40
C CYS A 242 -2.57 -17.26 18.88
N GLU A 243 -3.17 -18.19 19.63
CA GLU A 243 -4.47 -18.75 19.26
C GLU A 243 -5.57 -17.68 19.23
N THR A 244 -5.50 -16.69 20.11
CA THR A 244 -6.47 -15.58 20.18
C THR A 244 -6.36 -14.72 18.91
N ILE A 245 -5.16 -14.25 18.55
CA ILE A 245 -4.93 -13.47 17.31
C ILE A 245 -5.39 -14.25 16.09
N LYS A 246 -5.02 -15.53 16.00
CA LYS A 246 -5.35 -16.40 14.86
C LYS A 246 -6.86 -16.57 14.69
N LYS A 247 -7.60 -16.82 15.78
CA LYS A 247 -9.07 -16.95 15.75
C LYS A 247 -9.75 -15.64 15.39
N THR A 248 -9.25 -14.52 15.89
CA THR A 248 -9.78 -13.19 15.55
C THR A 248 -9.56 -12.88 14.07
N ALA A 249 -8.34 -13.07 13.56
CA ALA A 249 -8.01 -12.86 12.15
C ALA A 249 -8.86 -13.73 11.21
N PHE A 250 -9.14 -14.98 11.59
CA PHE A 250 -10.08 -15.84 10.86
C PHE A 250 -11.46 -15.19 10.73
N LYS A 251 -12.03 -14.68 11.82
CA LYS A 251 -13.37 -14.06 11.83
C LYS A 251 -13.41 -12.80 10.96
N VAL A 252 -12.45 -11.90 11.12
CA VAL A 252 -12.30 -10.68 10.31
C VAL A 252 -12.25 -11.03 8.81
N THR A 253 -11.46 -12.05 8.46
CA THR A 253 -11.32 -12.49 7.06
C THR A 253 -12.61 -13.08 6.50
N ARG A 254 -13.40 -13.80 7.31
CA ARG A 254 -14.69 -14.36 6.89
C ARG A 254 -15.69 -13.26 6.50
N VAL A 255 -15.66 -12.14 7.19
CA VAL A 255 -16.49 -10.96 6.87
C VAL A 255 -16.06 -10.37 5.52
N GLY A 256 -14.76 -10.19 5.30
CA GLY A 256 -14.23 -9.78 3.99
C GLY A 256 -14.64 -10.71 2.85
N GLN A 257 -14.61 -12.03 3.10
CA GLN A 257 -14.98 -13.03 2.09
C GLN A 257 -16.45 -12.93 1.69
N LEU A 258 -17.32 -12.63 2.65
CA LEU A 258 -18.74 -12.42 2.40
C LEU A 258 -18.97 -11.18 1.52
N VAL A 259 -18.34 -10.06 1.86
CA VAL A 259 -18.44 -8.81 1.08
C VAL A 259 -17.88 -9.00 -0.33
N ALA A 260 -16.75 -9.70 -0.47
CA ALA A 260 -16.14 -9.98 -1.76
C ALA A 260 -17.04 -10.83 -2.68
N GLN A 261 -17.67 -11.87 -2.13
CA GLN A 261 -18.59 -12.74 -2.89
C GLN A 261 -19.82 -11.98 -3.35
N GLU A 262 -20.39 -11.13 -2.48
CA GLU A 262 -21.58 -10.37 -2.83
C GLU A 262 -21.28 -9.27 -3.87
N ALA A 263 -20.16 -8.56 -3.70
CA ALA A 263 -19.70 -7.58 -4.69
C ALA A 263 -19.45 -8.23 -6.06
N SER A 264 -18.76 -9.38 -6.07
CA SER A 264 -18.50 -10.16 -7.29
C SER A 264 -19.79 -10.57 -8.00
N LYS A 265 -20.77 -11.08 -7.25
CA LYS A 265 -22.07 -11.50 -7.78
C LYS A 265 -22.89 -10.33 -8.34
N ARG A 266 -22.99 -9.21 -7.63
CA ARG A 266 -23.79 -8.04 -8.04
C ARG A 266 -23.18 -7.31 -9.23
N LEU A 267 -21.86 -7.17 -9.26
CA LEU A 267 -21.13 -6.55 -10.37
C LEU A 267 -20.96 -7.49 -11.56
N ASN A 268 -21.18 -8.80 -11.36
CA ASN A 268 -20.91 -9.85 -12.35
C ASN A 268 -19.44 -9.81 -12.81
N ILE A 269 -18.53 -9.60 -11.86
CA ILE A 269 -17.07 -9.55 -12.07
C ILE A 269 -16.44 -10.60 -11.15
N PRO A 270 -15.52 -11.44 -11.63
CA PRO A 270 -14.88 -12.47 -10.81
C PRO A 270 -14.22 -11.91 -9.55
N PHE A 271 -14.35 -12.66 -8.46
CA PHE A 271 -13.59 -12.44 -7.24
C PHE A 271 -12.12 -12.86 -7.46
N GLY A 272 -11.18 -12.01 -7.02
CA GLY A 272 -9.75 -12.26 -7.02
C GLY A 272 -9.29 -12.71 -5.64
N ILE A 273 -8.74 -11.78 -4.86
CA ILE A 273 -8.15 -12.08 -3.56
C ILE A 273 -8.76 -11.30 -2.40
N ILE A 274 -8.55 -11.84 -1.20
CA ILE A 274 -8.67 -11.08 0.05
C ILE A 274 -7.29 -10.71 0.55
N ASP A 275 -7.11 -9.43 0.83
CA ASP A 275 -5.94 -8.91 1.53
C ASP A 275 -6.22 -8.88 3.03
N LEU A 276 -5.44 -9.65 3.80
CA LEU A 276 -5.63 -9.92 5.23
C LEU A 276 -5.06 -8.83 6.16
N SER A 277 -4.88 -7.63 5.65
CA SER A 277 -4.00 -6.68 6.30
C SER A 277 -4.61 -6.00 7.52
N LEU A 278 -3.89 -6.00 8.64
CA LEU A 278 -4.21 -5.14 9.79
C LEU A 278 -3.68 -3.75 9.46
N ALA A 279 -4.56 -2.91 8.93
CA ALA A 279 -4.19 -1.62 8.40
C ALA A 279 -4.88 -0.52 9.24
N PRO A 280 -4.13 0.21 10.07
CA PRO A 280 -4.68 1.16 11.03
C PRO A 280 -5.31 2.36 10.33
N THR A 281 -6.10 3.11 11.10
CA THR A 281 -6.65 4.40 10.72
C THR A 281 -6.29 5.44 11.78
N PRO A 282 -6.40 6.75 11.47
CA PRO A 282 -6.16 7.79 12.47
C PRO A 282 -7.17 7.77 13.65
N ALA A 283 -8.16 6.87 13.64
CA ALA A 283 -9.14 6.74 14.70
C ALA A 283 -8.52 6.13 15.97
N ILE A 284 -8.93 6.67 17.12
CA ILE A 284 -8.47 6.17 18.43
C ILE A 284 -8.93 4.72 18.62
N GLY A 285 -7.98 3.85 18.99
CA GLY A 285 -8.24 2.43 19.23
C GLY A 285 -8.08 1.54 17.99
N ASP A 286 -7.78 2.10 16.82
CA ASP A 286 -7.50 1.36 15.59
C ASP A 286 -6.02 1.47 15.20
N SER A 287 -5.15 0.92 16.05
CA SER A 287 -3.68 1.06 15.96
C SER A 287 -2.99 -0.30 16.04
N VAL A 288 -2.00 -0.52 15.17
CA VAL A 288 -1.09 -1.67 15.25
C VAL A 288 -0.09 -1.46 16.38
N ALA A 289 0.38 -0.23 16.62
CA ALA A 289 1.23 0.06 17.78
C ALA A 289 0.55 -0.31 19.11
N ASP A 290 -0.74 0.01 19.28
CA ASP A 290 -1.50 -0.38 20.46
C ASP A 290 -1.57 -1.89 20.64
N ILE A 291 -1.67 -2.68 19.56
CA ILE A 291 -1.63 -4.15 19.62
C ILE A 291 -0.27 -4.62 20.11
N LEU A 292 0.82 -4.00 19.63
CA LEU A 292 2.17 -4.36 20.05
C LEU A 292 2.39 -4.07 21.54
N GLU A 293 1.85 -2.96 22.04
CA GLU A 293 1.84 -2.63 23.46
C GLU A 293 0.99 -3.63 24.26
N GLU A 294 -0.19 -3.99 23.74
CA GLU A 294 -1.10 -4.96 24.36
C GLU A 294 -0.52 -6.39 24.42
N ILE A 295 0.36 -6.76 23.47
CA ILE A 295 1.14 -8.02 23.54
C ILE A 295 2.09 -8.03 24.77
N GLY A 296 2.43 -6.85 25.31
CA GLY A 296 3.20 -6.70 26.54
C GLY A 296 4.43 -5.80 26.40
N LEU A 297 4.49 -4.95 25.37
CA LEU A 297 5.54 -3.94 25.24
C LEU A 297 5.11 -2.66 25.95
N GLU A 298 6.05 -1.95 26.56
CA GLU A 298 5.75 -0.64 27.16
C GLU A 298 5.43 0.40 26.09
N HIS A 299 6.18 0.39 24.98
CA HIS A 299 5.96 1.27 23.84
C HIS A 299 6.36 0.60 22.53
N ALA A 300 5.64 0.91 21.44
CA ALA A 300 6.05 0.53 20.10
C ALA A 300 7.45 1.12 19.78
N GLY A 301 8.39 0.26 19.37
CA GLY A 301 9.80 0.62 19.16
C GLY A 301 10.76 0.10 20.23
N ALA A 302 10.24 -0.28 21.41
CA ALA A 302 11.03 -0.92 22.47
C ALA A 302 11.70 -2.24 22.01
N PRO A 303 12.77 -2.71 22.69
CA PRO A 303 13.31 -4.05 22.48
C PRO A 303 12.23 -5.12 22.57
N GLY A 304 12.12 -5.98 21.55
CA GLY A 304 11.03 -6.95 21.41
C GLY A 304 9.97 -6.58 20.37
N THR A 305 9.83 -5.30 20.00
CA THR A 305 8.84 -4.83 18.99
C THR A 305 8.87 -5.62 17.69
N THR A 306 10.06 -5.88 17.14
CA THR A 306 10.21 -6.65 15.90
C THR A 306 9.73 -8.09 16.08
N ALA A 307 9.98 -8.72 17.24
CA ALA A 307 9.52 -10.08 17.51
C ALA A 307 7.99 -10.14 17.70
N ALA A 308 7.42 -9.17 18.43
CA ALA A 308 5.97 -9.05 18.60
C ALA A 308 5.26 -8.84 17.25
N LEU A 309 5.81 -7.97 16.39
CA LEU A 309 5.27 -7.75 15.05
C LEU A 309 5.37 -9.00 14.16
N ALA A 310 6.48 -9.74 14.24
CA ALA A 310 6.63 -11.01 13.52
C ALA A 310 5.58 -12.03 13.94
N LEU A 311 5.35 -12.16 15.26
CA LEU A 311 4.33 -13.03 15.83
C LEU A 311 2.92 -12.63 15.37
N LEU A 312 2.59 -11.34 15.46
CA LEU A 312 1.32 -10.80 15.01
C LEU A 312 1.07 -11.12 13.53
N ASN A 313 2.04 -10.80 12.68
CA ASN A 313 1.93 -11.01 11.24
C ASN A 313 1.74 -12.50 10.88
N ASP A 314 2.50 -13.39 11.54
CA ASP A 314 2.38 -14.84 11.34
C ASP A 314 0.99 -15.37 11.77
N GLN A 315 0.47 -14.94 12.92
CA GLN A 315 -0.85 -15.39 13.38
C GLN A 315 -1.99 -14.84 12.52
N VAL A 316 -1.89 -13.60 12.06
CA VAL A 316 -2.87 -13.00 11.14
C VAL A 316 -2.93 -13.78 9.83
N LYS A 317 -1.76 -14.07 9.24
CA LYS A 317 -1.67 -14.89 8.01
C LYS A 317 -2.26 -16.28 8.21
N LYS A 318 -1.92 -16.96 9.30
CA LYS A 318 -2.46 -18.30 9.64
C LYS A 318 -3.98 -18.29 9.80
N GLY A 319 -4.53 -17.26 10.46
CA GLY A 319 -5.97 -17.10 10.64
C GLY A 319 -6.69 -16.83 9.33
N GLY A 320 -6.18 -15.90 8.52
CA GLY A 320 -6.85 -15.51 7.28
C GLY A 320 -6.77 -16.55 6.15
N VAL A 321 -5.65 -17.28 6.03
CA VAL A 321 -5.53 -18.40 5.06
C VAL A 321 -6.53 -19.52 5.35
N MET A 322 -6.96 -19.69 6.61
CA MET A 322 -8.00 -20.65 6.96
C MET A 322 -9.41 -20.21 6.51
N ALA A 323 -9.64 -18.89 6.33
CA ALA A 323 -10.95 -18.31 6.07
C ALA A 323 -11.26 -18.07 4.58
N SER A 324 -10.23 -17.90 3.75
CA SER A 324 -10.34 -17.56 2.32
C SER A 324 -9.70 -18.63 1.43
N SER A 325 -10.27 -18.83 0.23
CA SER A 325 -9.70 -19.71 -0.80
C SER A 325 -8.57 -19.05 -1.59
N TYR A 326 -8.55 -17.72 -1.67
CA TYR A 326 -7.58 -16.94 -2.41
C TYR A 326 -7.13 -15.75 -1.56
N VAL A 327 -5.94 -15.87 -0.99
CA VAL A 327 -5.28 -14.83 -0.20
C VAL A 327 -4.15 -14.27 -1.05
N GLY A 328 -4.08 -12.94 -1.15
CA GLY A 328 -3.12 -12.24 -2.01
C GLY A 328 -2.82 -10.83 -1.52
N GLY A 329 -2.35 -9.98 -2.42
CA GLY A 329 -1.92 -8.63 -2.06
C GLY A 329 -0.74 -8.62 -1.09
N LEU A 330 -0.72 -7.63 -0.19
CA LEU A 330 0.37 -7.50 0.79
C LEU A 330 0.15 -8.43 1.99
N SER A 331 -1.09 -8.58 2.48
CA SER A 331 -1.51 -9.47 3.57
C SER A 331 -0.57 -9.47 4.80
N GLY A 332 -0.86 -8.63 5.77
CA GLY A 332 -0.17 -8.64 7.07
C GLY A 332 -0.35 -7.39 7.92
N ALA A 333 0.45 -7.22 8.96
CA ALA A 333 0.44 -6.00 9.76
C ALA A 333 1.13 -4.85 9.02
N PHE A 334 0.45 -3.70 8.97
CA PHE A 334 0.93 -2.48 8.30
C PHE A 334 1.47 -1.51 9.35
N ILE A 335 2.51 -0.76 8.99
CA ILE A 335 3.16 0.20 9.88
C ILE A 335 3.24 1.64 9.29
N PRO A 336 2.11 2.21 8.80
CA PRO A 336 2.08 3.54 8.22
C PRO A 336 2.17 4.59 9.34
N VAL A 337 3.30 5.31 9.43
CA VAL A 337 3.53 6.24 10.54
C VAL A 337 2.45 7.32 10.61
N SER A 338 2.02 7.89 9.47
CA SER A 338 1.04 8.98 9.48
C SER A 338 -0.40 8.57 9.77
N GLU A 339 -0.72 7.27 9.62
CA GLU A 339 -2.08 6.74 9.75
C GLU A 339 -2.30 6.04 11.09
N ASP A 340 -1.24 5.71 11.83
CA ASP A 340 -1.32 5.00 13.12
C ASP A 340 -0.96 5.93 14.28
N GLN A 341 -1.96 6.31 15.08
CA GLN A 341 -1.78 7.23 16.20
C GLN A 341 -0.75 6.72 17.24
N GLY A 342 -0.70 5.42 17.50
CA GLY A 342 0.27 4.84 18.43
C GLY A 342 1.70 4.92 17.87
N MET A 343 1.88 4.78 16.55
CA MET A 343 3.18 4.99 15.91
C MET A 343 3.60 6.45 15.94
N ILE A 344 2.68 7.38 15.69
CA ILE A 344 2.95 8.82 15.81
C ILE A 344 3.48 9.15 17.21
N ASN A 345 2.80 8.64 18.25
CA ASN A 345 3.22 8.84 19.64
C ASN A 345 4.63 8.27 19.87
N ALA A 346 4.87 7.03 19.44
CA ALA A 346 6.17 6.38 19.58
C ALA A 346 7.32 7.13 18.85
N VAL A 347 7.04 7.78 17.72
CA VAL A 347 8.01 8.63 17.03
C VAL A 347 8.26 9.91 17.84
N ASN A 348 7.22 10.58 18.34
CA ASN A 348 7.34 11.80 19.13
C ASN A 348 8.11 11.56 20.44
N ASP A 349 7.90 10.40 21.07
CA ASP A 349 8.59 9.98 22.30
C ASP A 349 10.02 9.49 22.03
N GLY A 350 10.42 9.37 20.76
CA GLY A 350 11.75 8.92 20.34
C GLY A 350 11.97 7.41 20.47
N ALA A 351 10.93 6.62 20.73
CA ALA A 351 10.99 5.16 20.80
C ALA A 351 11.09 4.52 19.40
N LEU A 352 10.52 5.17 18.38
CA LEU A 352 10.45 4.66 17.02
C LEU A 352 11.28 5.52 16.05
N THR A 353 12.43 4.99 15.61
CA THR A 353 13.30 5.63 14.60
C THR A 353 13.08 5.00 13.21
N ILE A 354 13.61 5.64 12.16
CA ILE A 354 13.54 5.10 10.78
C ILE A 354 14.26 3.74 10.71
N GLU A 355 15.40 3.58 11.36
CA GLU A 355 16.16 2.32 11.38
C GLU A 355 15.41 1.23 12.17
N LYS A 356 14.62 1.62 13.18
CA LYS A 356 13.75 0.68 13.88
C LYS A 356 12.58 0.24 13.00
N LEU A 357 11.99 1.17 12.25
CA LEU A 357 10.98 0.86 11.24
C LEU A 357 11.55 -0.07 10.17
N GLU A 358 12.74 0.21 9.65
CA GLU A 358 13.49 -0.66 8.72
C GLU A 358 13.72 -2.06 9.32
N ALA A 359 14.13 -2.17 10.58
CA ALA A 359 14.24 -3.46 11.25
C ALA A 359 12.87 -4.19 11.37
N MET A 360 11.79 -3.45 11.60
CA MET A 360 10.43 -3.99 11.59
C MET A 360 9.99 -4.39 10.18
N THR A 361 10.49 -3.73 9.13
CA THR A 361 10.16 -4.11 7.75
C THR A 361 10.63 -5.50 7.40
N CYS A 362 11.70 -6.01 8.03
CA CYS A 362 12.16 -7.39 7.82
C CYS A 362 11.08 -8.45 8.08
N VAL A 363 10.10 -8.16 8.94
CA VAL A 363 9.07 -9.11 9.38
C VAL A 363 7.63 -8.64 9.10
N CYS A 364 7.43 -7.38 8.72
CA CYS A 364 6.12 -6.84 8.33
C CYS A 364 5.76 -7.18 6.87
N SER A 365 4.59 -6.73 6.41
CA SER A 365 4.13 -6.96 5.04
C SER A 365 4.49 -5.84 4.04
N VAL A 366 4.37 -4.55 4.42
CA VAL A 366 4.44 -3.43 3.46
C VAL A 366 5.83 -2.90 3.26
N GLY A 367 6.52 -2.47 4.32
CA GLY A 367 7.78 -1.73 4.25
C GLY A 367 7.70 -0.37 4.95
N LEU A 368 8.53 0.58 4.51
CA LEU A 368 8.54 1.96 5.01
C LEU A 368 7.40 2.76 4.36
N ASP A 369 6.29 2.94 5.07
CA ASP A 369 5.10 3.58 4.52
C ASP A 369 4.68 4.85 5.27
N MET A 370 4.22 5.84 4.52
CA MET A 370 3.76 7.14 5.02
C MET A 370 4.71 7.81 6.03
N ILE A 371 6.02 7.85 5.71
CA ILE A 371 7.05 8.45 6.57
C ILE A 371 7.40 9.86 6.08
N ALA A 372 7.21 10.86 6.95
CA ALA A 372 7.65 12.23 6.69
C ALA A 372 9.13 12.42 7.06
N ILE A 373 9.91 12.99 6.14
CA ILE A 373 11.33 13.29 6.30
C ILE A 373 11.62 14.77 6.01
N PRO A 374 12.78 15.32 6.44
CA PRO A 374 13.10 16.73 6.23
C PRO A 374 13.11 17.10 4.75
N GLY A 375 12.53 18.24 4.39
CA GLY A 375 12.41 18.67 3.00
C GLY A 375 13.74 18.93 2.29
N ASP A 376 14.80 19.19 3.06
CA ASP A 376 16.16 19.38 2.55
C ASP A 376 16.93 18.06 2.33
N THR A 377 16.32 16.91 2.64
CA THR A 377 16.91 15.59 2.39
C THR A 377 17.37 15.48 0.94
N LYS A 378 18.61 15.00 0.75
CA LYS A 378 19.21 14.85 -0.57
C LYS A 378 18.55 13.68 -1.32
N ALA A 379 18.38 13.82 -2.63
CA ALA A 379 17.87 12.75 -3.48
C ALA A 379 18.70 11.46 -3.36
N SER A 380 20.04 11.59 -3.20
CA SER A 380 20.93 10.46 -2.93
C SER A 380 20.57 9.71 -1.64
N THR A 381 20.21 10.42 -0.58
CA THR A 381 19.82 9.82 0.70
C THR A 381 18.49 9.09 0.57
N ILE A 382 17.51 9.68 -0.13
CA ILE A 382 16.23 9.03 -0.46
C ILE A 382 16.49 7.73 -1.25
N SER A 383 17.34 7.78 -2.28
CA SER A 383 17.76 6.60 -3.03
C SER A 383 18.47 5.55 -2.17
N GLY A 384 19.26 5.98 -1.18
CA GLY A 384 19.90 5.08 -0.20
C GLY A 384 18.87 4.30 0.61
N ILE A 385 17.91 5.01 1.23
CA ILE A 385 16.83 4.39 2.02
C ILE A 385 16.01 3.43 1.15
N ILE A 386 15.72 3.82 -0.11
CA ILE A 386 15.05 2.93 -1.07
C ILE A 386 15.88 1.68 -1.33
N ALA A 387 17.19 1.80 -1.53
CA ALA A 387 18.05 0.65 -1.79
C ALA A 387 18.09 -0.32 -0.61
N ASP A 388 18.15 0.20 0.62
CA ASP A 388 18.19 -0.59 1.85
C ASP A 388 16.89 -1.39 2.03
N GLU A 389 15.73 -0.73 1.90
CA GLU A 389 14.43 -1.39 2.02
C GLU A 389 14.19 -2.42 0.90
N LEU A 390 14.57 -2.09 -0.34
CA LEU A 390 14.49 -3.03 -1.46
C LEU A 390 15.42 -4.24 -1.26
N ALA A 391 16.57 -4.07 -0.59
CA ALA A 391 17.48 -5.16 -0.25
C ALA A 391 16.85 -6.11 0.78
N ILE A 392 16.17 -5.58 1.81
CA ILE A 392 15.39 -6.38 2.75
C ILE A 392 14.35 -7.21 1.98
N GLY A 393 13.61 -6.61 1.06
CA GLY A 393 12.60 -7.31 0.27
C GLY A 393 13.18 -8.37 -0.66
N MET A 394 14.24 -8.01 -1.38
CA MET A 394 14.93 -8.88 -2.32
C MET A 394 15.51 -10.11 -1.62
N VAL A 395 16.21 -9.94 -0.49
CA VAL A 395 16.88 -11.03 0.23
C VAL A 395 15.89 -11.93 0.97
N ASN A 396 14.80 -11.37 1.49
CA ASN A 396 13.84 -12.15 2.29
C ASN A 396 12.65 -12.69 1.48
N GLN A 397 12.69 -12.61 0.15
CA GLN A 397 11.60 -13.09 -0.73
C GLN A 397 10.24 -12.49 -0.38
N LYS A 398 10.22 -11.20 -0.04
CA LYS A 398 9.01 -10.51 0.36
C LYS A 398 8.81 -9.22 -0.42
N THR A 399 7.56 -8.77 -0.49
CA THR A 399 7.24 -7.44 -0.97
C THR A 399 7.71 -6.41 0.03
N THR A 400 8.37 -5.35 -0.45
CA THR A 400 8.73 -4.18 0.36
C THR A 400 8.39 -2.94 -0.43
N ALA A 401 7.98 -1.91 0.28
CA ALA A 401 7.47 -0.67 -0.24
C ALA A 401 8.14 0.50 0.46
N VAL A 402 8.37 1.58 -0.27
CA VAL A 402 8.92 2.82 0.27
C VAL A 402 8.03 3.96 -0.17
N ARG A 403 7.44 4.63 0.82
CA ARG A 403 6.68 5.87 0.66
C ARG A 403 7.23 6.90 1.64
N LEU A 404 8.19 7.66 1.14
CA LEU A 404 8.83 8.77 1.84
C LEU A 404 8.24 10.09 1.37
N ILE A 405 8.01 11.00 2.31
CA ILE A 405 7.44 12.32 2.06
C ILE A 405 8.44 13.37 2.52
N PRO A 406 9.34 13.86 1.65
CA PRO A 406 10.18 15.01 1.95
C PRO A 406 9.30 16.25 2.07
N VAL A 407 9.14 16.80 3.28
CA VAL A 407 8.23 17.93 3.49
C VAL A 407 8.95 19.24 3.24
N ILE A 408 8.78 19.80 2.03
CA ILE A 408 9.48 21.01 1.59
C ILE A 408 9.22 22.17 2.56
N GLY A 409 10.30 22.80 3.04
CA GLY A 409 10.24 23.94 3.96
C GLY A 409 10.09 23.57 5.43
N LYS A 410 10.01 22.27 5.77
CA LYS A 410 9.95 21.79 7.16
C LYS A 410 11.11 20.86 7.51
N GLY A 411 11.47 20.83 8.79
CA GLY A 411 12.56 20.03 9.36
C GLY A 411 12.14 19.17 10.55
N VAL A 412 13.11 18.52 11.17
CA VAL A 412 12.90 17.64 12.32
C VAL A 412 12.25 18.38 13.48
N GLY A 413 11.23 17.78 14.10
CA GLY A 413 10.45 18.37 15.20
C GLY A 413 9.20 19.12 14.75
N GLU A 414 9.02 19.35 13.45
CA GLU A 414 7.76 19.84 12.88
C GLU A 414 6.85 18.68 12.45
N THR A 415 5.57 18.97 12.21
CA THR A 415 4.57 18.01 11.74
C THR A 415 3.98 18.45 10.41
N VAL A 416 3.50 17.48 9.63
CA VAL A 416 2.75 17.70 8.39
C VAL A 416 1.37 17.07 8.50
N GLU A 417 0.35 17.78 8.04
CA GLU A 417 -1.05 17.33 8.07
C GLU A 417 -1.52 17.08 6.64
N PHE A 418 -1.88 15.83 6.35
CA PHE A 418 -2.41 15.43 5.04
C PHE A 418 -3.94 15.42 5.03
N GLY A 419 -4.55 15.22 6.21
CA GLY A 419 -5.99 15.21 6.40
C GLY A 419 -6.66 13.89 5.99
N GLY A 420 -7.91 13.73 6.42
CA GLY A 420 -8.72 12.55 6.12
C GLY A 420 -8.03 11.24 6.54
N LEU A 421 -7.98 10.28 5.63
CA LEU A 421 -7.40 8.94 5.86
C LEU A 421 -5.88 8.93 5.96
N LEU A 422 -5.20 9.94 5.39
CA LEU A 422 -3.74 10.00 5.36
C LEU A 422 -3.14 10.58 6.65
N GLY A 423 -3.99 11.08 7.55
CA GLY A 423 -3.63 11.53 8.89
C GLY A 423 -2.60 12.67 8.89
N TYR A 424 -1.66 12.60 9.82
CA TYR A 424 -0.58 13.56 10.01
C TYR A 424 0.69 12.83 10.43
N ALA A 425 1.86 13.38 10.12
CA ALA A 425 3.13 12.76 10.44
C ALA A 425 4.11 13.73 11.10
N PRO A 426 4.79 13.33 12.19
CA PRO A 426 5.98 14.03 12.65
C PRO A 426 7.13 13.81 11.66
N ILE A 427 7.95 14.85 11.45
CA ILE A 427 9.11 14.78 10.57
C ILE A 427 10.24 14.03 11.29
N MET A 428 10.54 12.84 10.79
CA MET A 428 11.52 11.94 11.37
C MET A 428 12.94 12.33 10.98
N PRO A 429 13.93 12.25 11.89
CA PRO A 429 15.32 12.48 11.53
C PRO A 429 15.83 11.40 10.56
N VAL A 430 16.68 11.83 9.61
CA VAL A 430 17.38 10.95 8.68
C VAL A 430 18.89 11.05 8.93
N ASN A 431 19.62 9.95 8.77
CA ASN A 431 21.06 9.95 8.93
C ASN A 431 21.75 10.88 7.89
N ASN A 432 22.64 11.75 8.37
CA ASN A 432 23.31 12.78 7.58
C ASN A 432 24.59 12.30 6.86
N PHE A 433 25.08 11.09 7.15
CA PHE A 433 26.23 10.54 6.45
C PHE A 433 25.89 10.25 4.98
N SER A 434 26.81 10.59 4.08
CA SER A 434 26.55 10.52 2.63
C SER A 434 26.65 9.09 2.10
N CYS A 435 25.63 8.68 1.32
CA CYS A 435 25.62 7.48 0.50
C CYS A 435 25.75 7.78 -1.01
N GLU A 436 26.12 9.01 -1.39
CA GLU A 436 26.15 9.47 -2.79
C GLU A 436 27.06 8.60 -3.69
N ALA A 437 28.24 8.25 -3.19
CA ALA A 437 29.17 7.39 -3.93
C ALA A 437 28.60 5.97 -4.19
N PHE A 438 27.73 5.47 -3.30
CA PHE A 438 27.09 4.17 -3.45
C PHE A 438 26.00 4.24 -4.53
N VAL A 439 25.09 5.21 -4.44
CA VAL A 439 23.98 5.40 -5.39
C VAL A 439 24.49 5.71 -6.80
N ASN A 440 25.60 6.46 -6.92
CA ASN A 440 26.20 6.80 -8.21
C ASN A 440 26.94 5.64 -8.90
N ARG A 441 27.00 4.43 -8.30
CA ARG A 441 27.57 3.26 -8.97
C ARG A 441 26.75 2.80 -10.17
N THR A 442 25.46 3.12 -10.22
CA THR A 442 24.55 2.75 -11.33
C THR A 442 24.48 1.24 -11.61
N GLY A 443 23.68 0.83 -12.59
CA GLY A 443 23.52 -0.55 -13.00
C GLY A 443 22.59 -1.34 -12.09
N ARG A 444 22.95 -2.60 -11.82
CA ARG A 444 22.05 -3.57 -11.17
C ARG A 444 22.77 -4.37 -10.11
N ILE A 445 22.23 -4.36 -8.90
CA ILE A 445 22.62 -5.32 -7.85
C ILE A 445 22.05 -6.67 -8.29
N PRO A 446 22.86 -7.74 -8.42
CA PRO A 446 22.38 -9.03 -8.85
C PRO A 446 21.50 -9.69 -7.78
N ALA A 447 20.68 -10.65 -8.21
CA ALA A 447 19.88 -11.46 -7.29
C ALA A 447 20.78 -12.22 -6.28
N PRO A 448 20.34 -12.34 -5.01
CA PRO A 448 21.09 -13.08 -4.00
C PRO A 448 21.14 -14.58 -4.30
N ILE A 449 22.24 -15.23 -3.90
CA ILE A 449 22.38 -16.68 -3.95
C ILE A 449 21.83 -17.25 -2.64
N HIS A 450 20.64 -17.86 -2.68
CA HIS A 450 20.03 -18.47 -1.48
C HIS A 450 20.63 -19.83 -1.11
N SER A 451 21.37 -20.46 -2.03
CA SER A 451 22.08 -21.72 -1.79
C SER A 451 23.24 -21.87 -2.77
N PHE A 452 24.47 -21.87 -2.26
CA PHE A 452 25.54 -22.62 -2.92
C PHE A 452 25.25 -24.09 -2.61
N LYS A 453 24.59 -24.81 -3.52
CA LYS A 453 24.51 -26.28 -3.41
C LYS A 453 25.89 -26.85 -3.71
N ASN A 454 26.76 -26.88 -2.69
CA ASN A 454 27.97 -27.70 -2.66
C ASN A 454 27.68 -28.99 -1.90
#